data_AF-A0A357YYQ3-F1
#
_entry.id   AF-A0A357YYQ3-F1
#
_cell.length_a   1.000
_cell.length_b   1.000
_cell.length_c   1.000
_cell.angle_alpha   90.00
_cell.angle_beta   90.00
_cell.angle_gamma   90.00
#
_symmetry.space_group_name_H-M   'P 1'
#
loop_
_entity.id
_entity.type
_entity.pdbx_description
1 polymer ?
#
loop_
_entity_poly.entity_id
_entity_poly.type
_entity_poly.pdbx_seq_one_letter_code
_entity_poly.pdbx_strand_id
1 'polypeptide(L)' 'MMTQNDIAVVIGRVDKTYVNKLLTGKRQVSWPLAERLAELFPDRTIHQWKNATPDDIKRAFAQIKCKKIKKG' A
#
# COMPACT_ATOMS: atom_id res chain seq x y z
N MET A 1 -5.52 9.54 10.84
CA MET A 1 -5.42 8.22 10.18
C MET A 1 -5.55 8.36 8.67
N MET A 2 -4.90 7.50 7.88
CA MET A 2 -5.23 7.31 6.45
C MET A 2 -6.28 6.20 6.42
N THR A 3 -7.40 6.41 5.75
CA THR A 3 -8.49 5.43 5.79
C THR A 3 -8.26 4.32 4.77
N GLN A 4 -8.96 3.20 4.92
CA GLN A 4 -8.96 2.15 3.88
C GLN A 4 -9.43 2.69 2.52
N ASN A 5 -10.26 3.74 2.52
CA ASN A 5 -10.73 4.40 1.30
C ASN A 5 -9.60 5.19 0.62
N ASP A 6 -8.79 5.91 1.39
CA ASP A 6 -7.61 6.59 0.84
C ASP A 6 -6.62 5.60 0.25
N ILE A 7 -6.37 4.48 0.93
CA ILE A 7 -5.50 3.40 0.42
C ILE A 7 -6.06 2.83 -0.88
N ALA A 8 -7.37 2.54 -0.92
CA ALA A 8 -8.07 2.06 -2.11
C ALA A 8 -7.87 3.00 -3.31
N VAL A 9 -8.00 4.31 -3.10
CA VAL A 9 -7.80 5.33 -4.14
C VAL A 9 -6.35 5.33 -4.62
N VAL A 10 -5.38 5.33 -3.70
CA VAL A 10 -3.94 5.40 -4.02
C VAL A 10 -3.47 4.18 -4.81
N ILE A 11 -3.96 2.98 -4.50
CA ILE A 11 -3.50 1.75 -5.16
C ILE A 11 -4.23 1.40 -6.46
N GLY A 12 -5.15 2.25 -6.92
CA GLY A 12 -5.83 2.07 -8.21
C GLY A 12 -7.36 1.99 -8.16
N ARG A 13 -8.01 2.69 -7.20
CA ARG A 13 -9.48 2.72 -7.01
C ARG A 13 -10.10 1.33 -6.86
N VAL A 14 -9.51 0.52 -5.98
CA VAL A 14 -10.07 -0.79 -5.61
C VAL A 14 -11.15 -0.68 -4.54
N ASP A 15 -11.95 -1.72 -4.37
CA ASP A 15 -13.00 -1.73 -3.34
C ASP A 15 -12.42 -1.78 -1.91
N LYS A 16 -13.13 -1.19 -0.94
CA LYS A 16 -12.74 -1.24 0.48
C LYS A 16 -12.58 -2.68 0.99
N THR A 17 -13.39 -3.61 0.48
CA THR A 17 -13.30 -5.04 0.81
C THR A 17 -11.97 -5.63 0.35
N TYR A 18 -11.47 -5.20 -0.81
CA TYR A 18 -10.17 -5.62 -1.31
C TYR A 18 -9.06 -5.13 -0.38
N VAL A 19 -9.09 -3.86 0.01
CA VAL A 19 -8.12 -3.28 0.95
C VAL A 19 -8.17 -3.99 2.29
N ASN A 20 -9.36 -4.28 2.82
CA ASN A 20 -9.48 -4.99 4.08
C ASN A 20 -8.85 -6.39 4.02
N LYS A 21 -9.11 -7.16 2.95
CA LYS A 21 -8.48 -8.47 2.74
C LYS A 21 -6.96 -8.38 2.63
N LEU A 22 -6.44 -7.32 1.99
CA LEU A 22 -5.01 -7.04 1.90
C LEU A 22 -4.39 -6.75 3.28
N LEU A 23 -5.00 -5.85 4.05
CA LEU A 23 -4.52 -5.39 5.36
C LEU A 23 -4.73 -6.42 6.49
N THR A 24 -5.54 -7.44 6.26
CA THR A 24 -5.75 -8.59 7.16
C THR A 24 -4.98 -9.84 6.74
N GLY A 25 -4.25 -9.79 5.61
CA GLY A 25 -3.49 -10.95 5.11
C GLY A 25 -4.35 -12.06 4.50
N LYS A 26 -5.67 -11.86 4.41
CA LYS A 26 -6.59 -12.77 3.70
C LYS A 26 -6.38 -12.75 2.19
N ARG A 27 -5.65 -11.76 1.66
CA ARG A 27 -5.28 -11.66 0.25
C ARG A 27 -3.84 -11.16 0.11
N GLN A 28 -3.05 -11.88 -0.68
CA GLN A 28 -1.70 -11.44 -1.05
C GLN A 28 -1.73 -10.32 -2.09
N VAL A 29 -0.67 -9.52 -2.09
CA VAL A 29 -0.43 -8.48 -3.10
C VAL A 29 -0.36 -9.14 -4.48
N SER A 30 -1.18 -8.67 -5.43
CA SER A 30 -1.12 -9.11 -6.83
C SER A 30 0.05 -8.43 -7.56
N TRP A 31 0.56 -9.02 -8.64
CA TRP A 31 1.64 -8.40 -9.43
C TRP A 31 1.37 -6.96 -9.86
N PRO A 32 0.20 -6.62 -10.43
CA PRO A 32 -0.10 -5.24 -10.81
C PRO A 32 -0.11 -4.28 -9.61
N LEU A 33 -0.50 -4.78 -8.44
CA LEU A 33 -0.49 -4.01 -7.20
C LEU A 33 0.94 -3.83 -6.68
N ALA A 34 1.78 -4.86 -6.79
CA ALA A 34 3.18 -4.79 -6.40
C ALA A 34 3.96 -3.78 -7.25
N GLU A 35 3.68 -3.72 -8.56
CA GLU A 35 4.23 -2.71 -9.48
C GLU A 35 3.83 -1.31 -9.03
N ARG A 36 2.54 -1.08 -8.79
CA ARG A 36 2.04 0.20 -8.25
C ARG A 36 2.66 0.58 -6.92
N LEU A 37 2.83 -0.38 -6.01
CA LEU A 37 3.45 -0.13 -4.71
C LEU A 37 4.94 0.20 -4.86
N ALA A 38 5.66 -0.43 -5.79
CA ALA A 38 7.06 -0.10 -6.08
C ALA A 38 7.20 1.31 -6.67
N GLU A 39 6.25 1.75 -7.52
CA GLU A 39 6.21 3.13 -8.02
C GLU A 39 5.99 4.16 -6.90
N LEU A 40 5.08 3.85 -5.95
CA LEU A 40 4.74 4.73 -4.83
C LEU A 40 5.79 4.72 -3.71
N PHE A 41 6.45 3.58 -3.52
CA PHE A 41 7.40 3.31 -2.45
C PHE A 41 8.68 2.69 -3.04
N PRO A 42 9.59 3.51 -3.57
CA PRO A 42 10.82 3.03 -4.21
C PRO A 42 11.83 2.42 -3.22
N ASP A 43 11.55 2.45 -1.91
CA ASP A 43 12.31 1.76 -0.87
C ASP A 43 12.29 0.22 -1.01
N ARG A 44 11.35 -0.34 -1.80
CA ARG A 44 11.22 -1.78 -1.99
C ARG A 44 10.96 -2.15 -3.44
N THR A 45 11.49 -3.30 -3.85
CA THR A 45 11.29 -3.82 -5.20
C THR A 45 9.89 -4.44 -5.36
N ILE A 46 9.47 -4.64 -6.62
CA ILE A 46 8.20 -5.31 -6.96
C ILE A 46 8.11 -6.69 -6.28
N HIS A 47 9.21 -7.46 -6.25
CA HIS A 47 9.25 -8.78 -5.62
C HIS A 47 9.08 -8.70 -4.10
N GLN A 48 9.65 -7.69 -3.46
CA GLN A 48 9.45 -7.45 -2.02
C GLN A 48 8.02 -7.03 -1.73
N TRP A 49 7.40 -6.23 -2.60
CA TRP A 49 5.98 -5.88 -2.49
C TRP A 49 5.05 -7.06 -2.72
N LYS A 50 5.38 -7.93 -3.67
CA LYS A 50 4.63 -9.16 -3.96
C LYS A 50 4.54 -10.10 -2.76
N ASN A 51 5.58 -10.10 -1.93
CA ASN A 51 5.70 -10.90 -0.71
C ASN A 51 5.51 -10.07 0.57
N ALA A 52 5.08 -8.82 0.46
CA ALA A 52 4.93 -7.94 1.61
C ALA A 52 3.84 -8.46 2.56
N THR A 53 4.12 -8.38 3.86
CA THR A 53 3.13 -8.72 4.88
C THR A 53 2.10 -7.59 5.01
N PRO A 54 0.93 -7.86 5.60
CA PRO A 54 -0.05 -6.81 5.88
C PRO A 54 0.51 -5.68 6.75
N ASP A 55 1.48 -5.99 7.62
CA ASP A 55 2.13 -5.00 8.48
C ASP A 55 3.07 -4.08 7.68
N ASP A 56 3.85 -4.64 6.74
CA ASP A 56 4.69 -3.86 5.82
C ASP A 56 3.87 -2.85 5.03
N ILE A 57 2.71 -3.30 4.52
CA ILE A 57 1.78 -2.45 3.76
C ILE A 57 1.27 -1.31 4.67
N LYS A 58 0.81 -1.63 5.88
CA LYS A 58 0.35 -0.60 6.85
C LYS A 58 1.45 0.40 7.17
N ARG A 59 2.67 -0.06 7.41
CA ARG A 59 3.83 0.81 7.71
C ARG A 59 4.15 1.74 6.54
N ALA A 60 4.14 1.25 5.32
CA ALA A 60 4.42 2.11 4.16
C ALA A 60 3.33 3.17 3.95
N PHE A 61 2.06 2.80 4.06
CA PHE A 61 0.97 3.78 4.00
C PHE A 61 0.98 4.78 5.17
N ALA A 62 1.46 4.38 6.35
CA ALA A 62 1.70 5.31 7.44
C ALA A 62 2.80 6.34 7.11
N GLN A 63 3.83 5.95 6.35
CA GLN A 63 4.89 6.85 5.91
C GLN A 63 4.45 7.87 4.85
N ILE A 64 3.42 7.57 4.03
CA ILE A 64 2.85 8.56 3.08
C ILE A 64 2.40 9.83 3.82
N LYS A 65 1.81 9.68 5.03
CA LYS A 65 1.44 10.85 5.84
C LYS A 65 2.63 11.68 6.29
N CYS A 66 3.77 11.06 6.56
CA CYS A 66 4.98 11.78 6.96
C CYS A 66 5.61 12.54 5.78
N LYS A 67 5.65 11.94 4.57
CA LYS A 67 6.24 12.61 3.39
C LYS A 67 5.43 13.79 2.88
N LYS A 68 4.10 13.84 3.10
CA LYS A 68 3.29 15.04 2.78
C LYS A 68 3.54 16.25 3.70
N ILE A 69 4.41 16.13 4.72
CA ILE A 69 4.84 17.21 5.61
C ILE A 69 6.33 17.51 5.41
N LYS A 70 6.81 17.55 4.16
CA LYS A 70 8.04 18.29 3.80
C LYS A 70 7.83 18.99 2.46
N LYS A 71 6.89 19.93 2.41
CA LYS A 71 7.06 21.13 1.58
C LYS A 71 7.88 22.09 2.43
N GLY A 72 9.20 22.03 2.28
CA GLY A 72 10.13 23.09 2.62
C GLY A 72 10.57 23.73 1.32
#